data_AF-A0A1H8AKV4-F1
#
_entry.id   AF-A0A1H8AKV4-F1
#
_cell.length_a   1.000
_cell.length_b   1.000
_cell.length_c   1.000
_cell.angle_alpha   90.00
_cell.angle_beta   90.00
_cell.angle_gamma   90.00
#
_symmetry.space_group_name_H-M   'P 1'
#
loop_
_entity.id
_entity.type
_entity.pdbx_description
1 polymer ?
#
loop_
_entity_poly.entity_id
_entity_poly.type
_entity_poly.pdbx_seq_one_letter_code
_entity_poly.pdbx_strand_id
1 'polypeptide(L)' 'MARYCEICGKGSNKSNAVTRRGKAKKEGGVGRNVTGRSKRTQKPNLQKVKAIVDGSPKRIKVCTKCLKAGKVQRAY' A
#
# COMPACT_ATOMS: atom_id res chain seq x y z
N MET A 1 8.43 -10.66 11.40
CA MET A 1 8.97 -9.48 10.67
C MET A 1 7.86 -8.49 10.37
N ALA A 2 7.94 -7.27 10.88
CA ALA A 2 6.91 -6.27 10.60
C ALA A 2 6.87 -5.89 9.10
N ARG A 3 5.66 -5.64 8.58
CA ARG A 3 5.39 -5.27 7.18
C ARG A 3 5.43 -3.75 7.06
N TYR A 4 6.61 -3.18 7.24
CA TYR A 4 6.85 -1.76 7.00
C TYR A 4 7.95 -1.57 5.96
N CYS A 5 7.93 -0.40 5.32
CA CYS A 5 9.03 0.05 4.48
C CYS A 5 10.11 0.66 5.37
N GLU A 6 11.34 0.15 5.30
CA GLU A 6 12.45 0.60 6.14
C GLU A 6 12.89 2.04 5.82
N ILE A 7 12.58 2.54 4.61
CA ILE A 7 12.98 3.88 4.14
C ILE A 7 11.94 4.97 4.43
N CYS A 8 10.64 4.64 4.42
CA CYS A 8 9.58 5.65 4.57
C CYS A 8 8.55 5.31 5.64
N GLY A 9 8.78 4.27 6.43
CA GLY A 9 7.91 3.86 7.54
C GLY A 9 6.53 3.33 7.14
N LYS A 10 6.20 3.26 5.84
CA LYS A 10 4.86 2.83 5.39
C LYS A 10 4.51 1.44 5.92
N GLY A 11 3.52 1.40 6.81
CA GLY A 11 2.95 0.18 7.37
C GLY A 11 1.61 -0.19 6.75
N SER A 12 0.98 -1.20 7.33
CA SER A 12 -0.38 -1.59 6.98
C SER A 12 -1.40 -0.62 7.57
N ASN A 13 -2.39 -0.21 6.77
CA ASN A 13 -3.47 0.66 7.20
C ASN A 13 -4.76 -0.13 7.41
N LYS A 14 -5.50 0.19 8.47
CA LYS A 14 -6.87 -0.31 8.68
C LYS A 14 -7.82 0.49 7.79
N SER A 15 -8.68 -0.19 7.07
CA SER A 15 -9.66 0.41 6.16
C SER A 15 -10.98 -0.37 6.21
N ASN A 16 -12.05 0.18 5.64
CA ASN A 16 -13.31 -0.55 5.47
C ASN A 16 -13.51 -0.91 3.98
N ALA A 17 -13.96 -2.12 3.71
CA ALA A 17 -14.64 -2.44 2.45
C ALA A 17 -16.10 -2.03 2.58
N VAL A 18 -16.57 -1.16 1.69
CA VAL A 18 -17.97 -0.70 1.66
C VAL A 18 -18.62 -1.23 0.40
N THR A 19 -19.61 -2.10 0.56
CA THR A 19 -20.41 -2.62 -0.55
C THR A 19 -21.58 -1.69 -0.80
N ARG A 20 -21.72 -1.21 -2.04
CA ARG A 20 -22.81 -0.33 -2.46
C ARG A 20 -23.62 -0.99 -3.58
N ARG A 21 -24.95 -0.82 -3.56
CA ARG A 21 -25.88 -1.27 -4.60
C ARG A 21 -26.72 -0.11 -5.13
N GLY A 22 -27.25 -0.27 -6.34
CA GLY A 22 -28.01 0.76 -7.05
C GLY A 22 -27.13 1.61 -7.98
N LYS A 23 -27.79 2.37 -8.85
CA LYS A 23 -27.14 3.27 -9.83
C LYS A 23 -26.78 4.59 -9.16
N ALA A 24 -25.67 5.23 -9.55
CA ALA A 24 -25.33 6.53 -8.96
C ALA A 24 -26.33 7.61 -9.40
N LYS A 25 -26.58 8.60 -8.54
CA LYS A 25 -27.42 9.77 -8.91
C LYS A 25 -26.90 10.49 -10.14
N LYS A 26 -25.56 10.65 -10.24
CA LYS A 26 -24.89 11.25 -11.41
C LYS A 26 -25.15 10.51 -12.73
N GLU A 27 -25.54 9.24 -12.67
CA GLU A 27 -25.85 8.40 -13.84
C GLU A 27 -27.38 8.32 -14.09
N GLY A 28 -28.17 9.20 -13.45
CA GLY A 28 -29.64 9.23 -13.56
C GLY A 28 -30.36 8.17 -12.72
N GLY A 29 -29.70 7.60 -11.71
CA GLY A 29 -30.33 6.67 -10.76
C GLY A 29 -30.88 7.34 -9.50
N VAL A 30 -31.69 6.62 -8.72
CA VAL A 30 -32.19 7.10 -7.41
C VAL A 30 -31.06 7.28 -6.38
N GLY A 31 -30.00 6.47 -6.46
CA GLY A 31 -28.82 6.57 -5.61
C GLY A 31 -28.20 5.22 -5.24
N ARG A 32 -26.92 5.27 -4.79
CA ARG A 32 -26.19 4.08 -4.31
C ARG A 32 -26.38 3.92 -2.80
N ASN A 33 -27.06 2.85 -2.40
CA ASN A 33 -27.24 2.48 -1.00
C ASN A 33 -26.09 1.61 -0.49
N VAL A 34 -25.72 1.76 0.78
CA VAL A 34 -24.69 0.93 1.43
C VAL A 34 -25.35 -0.32 1.98
N THR A 35 -24.92 -1.49 1.51
CA THR A 35 -25.49 -2.79 1.93
C THR A 35 -24.58 -3.58 2.85
N GLY A 36 -23.33 -3.14 3.02
CA GLY A 36 -22.39 -3.82 3.91
C GLY A 36 -21.15 -3.00 4.16
N ARG A 37 -20.60 -3.17 5.36
CA ARG A 37 -19.29 -2.63 5.76
C ARG A 37 -18.51 -3.72 6.50
N SER A 38 -17.32 -4.03 6.01
CA SER A 38 -16.41 -4.97 6.69
C SER A 38 -15.04 -4.34 6.87
N LYS A 39 -14.37 -4.66 7.98
CA LYS A 39 -13.00 -4.20 8.25
C LYS A 39 -12.03 -4.97 7.34
N ARG A 40 -11.07 -4.27 6.75
CA ARG A 40 -9.99 -4.88 5.97
C ARG A 40 -8.66 -4.15 6.20
N THR A 41 -7.56 -4.88 6.01
CA THR A 41 -6.22 -4.31 6.14
C THR A 41 -5.61 -4.09 4.77
N GLN A 42 -5.26 -2.84 4.46
CA GLN A 42 -4.48 -2.50 3.27
C GLN A 42 -2.99 -2.67 3.57
N LYS A 43 -2.32 -3.50 2.76
CA LYS A 43 -0.89 -3.77 2.90
C LYS A 43 -0.12 -2.97 1.84
N PRO A 44 1.00 -2.32 2.19
CA PRO A 44 1.86 -1.70 1.20
C PRO A 44 2.48 -2.78 0.30
N ASN A 45 2.68 -2.46 -0.98
CA ASN A 45 3.44 -3.32 -1.90
C ASN A 45 4.93 -3.19 -1.54
N LEU A 46 5.40 -4.09 -0.67
CA LEU A 46 6.78 -4.18 -0.20
C LEU A 46 7.52 -5.24 -1.01
N GLN A 47 8.71 -4.88 -1.46
CA GLN A 47 9.62 -5.75 -2.18
C GLN A 47 10.90 -5.90 -1.36
N LYS A 48 11.48 -7.11 -1.38
CA LYS A 48 12.79 -7.36 -0.77
C LYS A 48 13.85 -7.02 -1.81
N VAL A 49 14.74 -6.09 -1.48
CA VAL A 49 15.83 -5.70 -2.37
C VAL A 49 17.15 -5.73 -1.63
N LYS A 50 18.25 -6.04 -2.34
CA LYS A 50 19.59 -5.74 -1.87
C LYS A 50 19.83 -4.24 -2.11
N ALA A 51 20.12 -3.51 -1.05
CA ALA A 51 20.41 -2.08 -1.13
C ALA A 51 21.68 -1.78 -0.33
N ILE A 52 22.42 -0.76 -0.76
CA ILE A 52 23.50 -0.21 0.04
C ILE A 52 22.86 0.65 1.12
N VAL A 53 23.03 0.23 2.37
CA VAL A 53 22.57 0.97 3.56
C VAL A 53 23.80 1.21 4.42
N ASP A 54 24.14 2.49 4.60
CA ASP A 54 25.34 2.93 5.33
C ASP A 54 26.65 2.30 4.79
N GLY A 55 26.81 2.29 3.46
CA GLY A 55 28.01 1.76 2.79
C GLY A 55 28.10 0.23 2.70
N SER A 56 27.19 -0.51 3.34
CA SER A 56 27.16 -1.99 3.32
C SER A 56 25.94 -2.54 2.56
N PRO A 57 26.09 -3.60 1.73
CA PRO A 57 24.96 -4.21 1.05
C PRO A 57 24.11 -5.01 2.04
N LYS A 58 22.88 -4.55 2.30
CA LYS A 58 21.90 -5.19 3.18
C LYS A 58 20.63 -5.55 2.42
N ARG A 59 19.93 -6.60 2.86
CA ARG A 59 18.61 -6.98 2.34
C ARG A 59 17.54 -6.25 3.14
N ILE A 60 16.84 -5.33 2.49
CA ILE A 60 15.82 -4.48 3.13
C ILE A 60 14.46 -4.60 2.45
N LYS A 61 13.38 -4.34 3.20
CA LYS A 61 12.03 -4.22 2.65
C LYS A 61 11.72 -2.79 2.25
N VAL A 62 11.46 -2.60 0.97
CA VAL A 62 11.19 -1.28 0.40
C VAL A 62 9.85 -1.27 -0.31
N CYS A 63 9.06 -0.20 -0.13
CA CYS A 63 7.85 -0.04 -0.91
C CYS A 63 8.16 0.31 -2.36
N THR A 64 7.33 -0.17 -3.29
CA THR A 64 7.50 0.09 -4.73
C THR A 64 7.54 1.58 -5.07
N LYS A 65 6.87 2.45 -4.29
CA LYS A 65 6.94 3.92 -4.48
C LYS A 65 8.33 4.48 -4.20
N CYS A 66 9.04 3.98 -3.18
CA CYS A 66 10.42 4.40 -2.89
C CYS A 66 11.40 3.85 -3.93
N LEU A 67 11.17 2.62 -4.41
CA LEU A 67 11.95 2.06 -5.53
C LEU A 67 11.76 2.87 -6.80
N LYS A 68 10.53 3.26 -7.13
CA LYS A 68 10.23 4.08 -8.32
C LYS A 68 10.81 5.49 -8.20
N ALA A 69 10.87 6.04 -6.99
CA ALA A 69 11.41 7.37 -6.73
C ALA A 69 12.94 7.43 -6.61
N GLY A 70 13.66 6.33 -6.85
CA GLY A 70 15.12 6.31 -6.79
C GLY A 70 15.71 6.50 -5.39
N LYS A 71 14.91 6.40 -4.32
CA LYS A 71 15.36 6.60 -2.93
C LYS A 71 16.26 5.48 -2.39
N VAL A 72 16.60 4.50 -3.23
CA VAL A 72 17.33 3.30 -2.85
C VAL A 72 18.37 3.01 -3.91
N GLN A 73 19.63 2.96 -3.50
CA GLN A 73 20.71 2.47 -4.34
C GLN A 73 20.72 0.94 -4.25
N ARG A 74 20.35 0.28 -5.35
CA ARG A 74 20.36 -1.18 -5.43
C ARG A 74 21.81 -1.66 -5.51
N ALA A 75 22.17 -2.59 -4.63
CA ALA A 75 23.40 -3.37 -4.77
C ALA A 75 23.03 -4.62 -5.57
N TYR A 76 23.55 -4.76 -6.78
CA TYR A 76 23.43 -5.99 -7.55
C TYR A 76 24.35 -7.06 -6.93
#